data_AF-A0A1I1ICX6-F1
#
_entry.id   AF-A0A1I1ICX6-F1
#
_cell.length_a   1.000
_cell.length_b   1.000
_cell.length_c   1.000
_cell.angle_alpha   90.00
_cell.angle_beta   90.00
_cell.angle_gamma   90.00
#
_symmetry.space_group_name_H-M   'P 1'
#
loop_
_entity.id
_entity.type
_entity.pdbx_description
1 polymer ?
#
loop_
_entity_poly.entity_id
_entity_poly.type
_entity_poly.pdbx_seq_one_letter_code
_entity_poly.pdbx_strand_id
1 'polypeptide(L)'
;MLLPSLLLLLAMPGASAATAAATSQQALHLLNRLGYGPAPGDVARVRAMGLAAYVDSQLAPPALEPRLAARLREYHEAGTPADEERLLRAIASPRQLEEVLSAFWQTWFGMRGVKEPDVRPHVFGRYATLRTILVQGGDTRSERAALGALLKQFVSAPSRALEHALWAAWTATGGDQRAVLRALFRSPEFLAPSQHGSMRKDDWRFVVSALRASSVAVQNAAPLVEALRRPMGTAGRAAFAQQLAQGRLALAIAPPRLHRYASSAPPVRAMAGSAAPQAGVAQPGPVLIEAPTPSAAAMAAAARSQPLDPGGLLELLYSSAFARY
;
A
#
# COMPACT_ATOMS: atom_id res chain seq x y z
N MET A 1 -54.67 12.68 60.07
CA MET A 1 -53.25 13.08 60.22
C MET A 1 -52.45 12.27 59.21
N LEU A 2 -51.67 12.96 58.36
CA LEU A 2 -50.99 12.41 57.18
C LEU A 2 -49.74 11.62 57.58
N LEU A 3 -49.57 10.40 57.04
CA LEU A 3 -48.29 9.68 57.00
C LEU A 3 -47.46 10.19 55.80
N PRO A 4 -46.16 10.52 55.95
CA PRO A 4 -45.32 10.83 54.80
C PRO A 4 -44.71 9.54 54.23
N SER A 5 -44.99 9.29 52.95
CA SER A 5 -44.29 8.32 52.12
C SER A 5 -42.85 8.75 51.89
N LEU A 6 -41.89 7.95 52.35
CA LEU A 6 -40.48 8.11 52.07
C LEU A 6 -40.16 7.42 50.73
N LEU A 7 -40.05 8.21 49.66
CA LEU A 7 -39.61 7.76 48.34
C LEU A 7 -38.08 7.56 48.38
N LEU A 8 -37.62 6.31 48.42
CA LEU A 8 -36.20 5.99 48.32
C LEU A 8 -35.78 6.07 46.84
N LEU A 9 -35.18 7.19 46.44
CA LEU A 9 -34.59 7.36 45.11
C LEU A 9 -33.32 6.49 45.01
N LEU A 10 -33.41 5.34 44.34
CA LEU A 10 -32.24 4.57 43.91
C LEU A 10 -31.48 5.37 42.85
N ALA A 11 -30.45 6.10 43.26
CA ALA A 11 -29.45 6.65 42.36
C ALA A 11 -28.64 5.49 41.76
N MET A 12 -29.02 5.04 40.57
CA MET A 12 -28.17 4.21 39.72
C MET A 12 -26.97 5.06 39.27
N PRO A 13 -25.72 4.72 39.60
CA PRO A 13 -24.59 5.36 38.96
C PRO A 13 -24.57 4.86 37.51
N GLY A 14 -25.04 5.71 36.60
CA GLY A 14 -24.78 5.57 35.18
C GLY A 14 -23.27 5.68 34.96
N ALA A 15 -22.57 4.56 35.06
CA ALA A 15 -21.23 4.41 34.53
C ALA A 15 -21.35 4.49 33.01
N SER A 16 -21.36 5.72 32.49
CA SER A 16 -20.89 5.97 31.14
C SER A 16 -19.44 5.49 31.12
N ALA A 17 -19.23 4.27 30.64
CA ALA A 17 -17.91 3.80 30.28
C ALA A 17 -17.46 4.72 29.14
N ALA A 18 -16.86 5.85 29.50
CA ALA A 18 -16.14 6.69 28.58
C ALA A 18 -15.16 5.76 27.88
N THR A 19 -15.40 5.49 26.60
CA THR A 19 -14.56 4.61 25.79
C THR A 19 -13.15 5.14 25.92
N ALA A 20 -12.30 4.42 26.65
CA ALA A 20 -10.96 4.90 26.97
C ALA A 20 -10.27 5.27 25.65
N ALA A 21 -9.80 6.53 25.55
CA ALA A 21 -9.21 7.03 24.32
C ALA A 21 -8.06 6.12 23.91
N ALA A 22 -8.03 5.72 22.64
CA ALA A 22 -7.00 4.82 22.14
C ALA A 22 -5.61 5.40 22.37
N THR A 23 -4.67 4.54 22.81
CA THR A 23 -3.28 4.94 23.00
C THR A 23 -2.59 5.12 21.63
N SER A 24 -1.53 5.93 21.59
CA SER A 24 -0.69 6.06 20.39
C SER A 24 -0.13 4.72 19.92
N GLN A 25 0.19 3.83 20.86
CA GLN A 25 0.74 2.52 20.54
C GLN A 25 -0.28 1.60 19.87
N GLN A 26 -1.53 1.60 20.34
CA GLN A 26 -2.61 0.84 19.70
C GLN A 26 -2.92 1.38 18.29
N ALA A 27 -2.97 2.70 18.13
CA ALA A 27 -3.14 3.32 16.82
C ALA A 27 -2.01 2.96 15.85
N LEU A 28 -0.76 3.04 16.32
CA LEU A 28 0.43 2.63 15.55
C LEU A 28 0.37 1.16 15.16
N HIS A 29 -0.03 0.28 16.07
CA HIS A 29 -0.21 -1.15 15.81
C HIS A 29 -1.22 -1.39 14.69
N LEU A 30 -2.39 -0.75 14.71
CA LEU A 30 -3.38 -0.91 13.64
C LEU A 30 -2.87 -0.39 12.30
N LEU A 31 -2.22 0.77 12.27
CA LEU A 31 -1.64 1.35 11.04
C LEU A 31 -0.58 0.44 10.42
N ASN A 32 0.19 -0.25 11.26
CA ASN A 32 1.22 -1.21 10.87
C ASN A 32 0.65 -2.57 10.43
N ARG A 33 -0.43 -3.05 11.06
CA ARG A 33 -1.03 -4.37 10.77
C ARG A 33 -2.00 -4.33 9.60
N LEU A 34 -2.89 -3.34 9.58
CA LEU A 34 -3.89 -3.16 8.52
C LEU A 34 -3.30 -2.36 7.33
N GLY A 35 -2.02 -2.00 7.37
CA GLY A 35 -1.39 -1.21 6.33
C GLY A 35 0.13 -1.29 6.33
N TYR A 36 0.75 -0.30 5.69
CA TYR A 36 2.20 -0.18 5.58
C TYR A 36 2.80 0.77 6.62
N GLY A 37 2.03 1.14 7.66
CA GLY A 37 2.47 2.06 8.72
C GLY A 37 1.96 3.49 8.56
N PRO A 38 2.25 4.35 9.55
CA PRO A 38 1.67 5.69 9.64
C PRO A 38 2.29 6.66 8.63
N ALA A 39 1.46 7.48 8.00
CA ALA A 39 1.89 8.79 7.50
C ALA A 39 1.79 9.84 8.61
N PRO A 40 2.46 11.01 8.49
CA PRO A 40 2.29 12.09 9.45
C PRO A 40 0.83 12.45 9.69
N GLY A 41 0.44 12.53 10.96
CA GLY A 41 -0.94 12.77 11.40
C GLY A 41 -1.83 11.52 11.53
N ASP A 42 -1.46 10.36 10.96
CA ASP A 42 -2.31 9.17 10.98
C ASP A 42 -2.56 8.66 12.41
N VAL A 43 -1.54 8.65 13.27
CA VAL A 43 -1.69 8.20 14.66
C VAL A 43 -2.70 9.08 15.40
N ALA A 44 -2.61 10.41 15.25
CA ALA A 44 -3.54 11.34 15.86
C ALA A 44 -4.97 11.15 15.31
N ARG A 45 -5.11 10.96 14.00
CA ARG A 45 -6.39 10.68 13.33
C ARG A 45 -7.04 9.39 13.85
N VAL A 46 -6.28 8.29 13.95
CA VAL A 46 -6.79 7.01 14.46
C VAL A 46 -7.18 7.11 15.94
N ARG A 47 -6.41 7.84 16.75
CA ARG A 47 -6.78 8.09 18.15
C ARG A 47 -8.07 8.89 18.28
N ALA A 48 -8.24 9.92 17.46
CA ALA A 48 -9.43 10.77 17.46
C ALA A 48 -10.68 10.00 17.00
N MET A 49 -10.58 9.15 15.98
CA MET A 49 -11.71 8.35 15.50
C MET A 49 -12.01 7.11 16.35
N GLY A 50 -11.01 6.58 17.05
CA GLY A 50 -11.08 5.32 17.81
C GLY A 50 -10.78 4.07 16.97
N LEU A 51 -10.26 3.04 17.64
CA LEU A 51 -9.77 1.80 16.98
C LEU A 51 -10.86 1.08 16.17
N ALA A 52 -12.06 0.94 16.75
CA ALA A 52 -13.17 0.22 16.10
C ALA A 52 -13.63 0.92 14.82
N ALA A 53 -13.77 2.25 14.84
CA ALA A 53 -14.14 3.03 13.67
C ALA A 53 -13.05 2.96 12.59
N TYR A 54 -11.76 2.97 12.99
CA TYR A 54 -10.68 2.80 12.04
C TYR A 54 -10.75 1.43 11.35
N VAL A 55 -10.94 0.35 12.11
CA VAL A 55 -11.08 -1.01 11.56
C VAL A 55 -12.26 -1.07 10.57
N ASP A 56 -13.43 -0.53 10.93
CA ASP A 56 -14.59 -0.54 10.04
C ASP A 56 -14.33 0.27 8.75
N SER A 57 -13.63 1.42 8.85
CA SER A 57 -13.24 2.22 7.69
C SER A 57 -12.32 1.48 6.73
N GLN A 58 -11.51 0.54 7.22
CA GLN A 58 -10.63 -0.28 6.38
C GLN A 58 -11.34 -1.48 5.77
N LEU A 59 -12.38 -1.99 6.44
CA LEU A 59 -13.22 -3.09 5.95
C LEU A 59 -14.27 -2.63 4.94
N ALA A 60 -14.66 -1.35 4.99
CA ALA A 60 -15.54 -0.68 4.05
C ALA A 60 -14.84 0.60 3.54
N PRO A 61 -13.80 0.46 2.69
CA PRO A 61 -12.99 1.59 2.29
C PRO A 61 -13.78 2.63 1.49
N PRO A 62 -13.51 3.93 1.68
CA PRO A 62 -14.14 4.98 0.89
C PRO A 62 -13.67 4.95 -0.57
N ALA A 63 -14.32 5.72 -1.43
CA ALA A 63 -13.84 5.97 -2.80
C ALA A 63 -12.38 6.45 -2.78
N LEU A 64 -11.60 6.10 -3.82
CA LEU A 64 -10.25 6.66 -3.97
C LEU A 64 -10.35 8.17 -4.17
N GLU A 65 -9.41 8.90 -3.59
CA GLU A 65 -9.28 10.33 -3.83
C GLU A 65 -9.19 10.63 -5.33
N PRO A 66 -9.93 11.61 -5.87
CA PRO A 66 -10.00 11.87 -7.30
C PRO A 66 -8.63 12.07 -7.95
N ARG A 67 -7.70 12.74 -7.25
CA ARG A 67 -6.32 12.97 -7.71
C ARG A 67 -5.54 11.66 -7.85
N LEU A 68 -5.63 10.76 -6.85
CA LEU A 68 -4.95 9.46 -6.91
C LEU A 68 -5.59 8.58 -7.98
N ALA A 69 -6.92 8.57 -8.08
CA ALA A 69 -7.64 7.80 -9.09
C ALA A 69 -7.28 8.26 -10.51
N ALA A 70 -7.20 9.57 -10.77
CA ALA A 70 -6.75 10.10 -12.05
C ALA A 70 -5.33 9.66 -12.38
N ARG A 71 -4.41 9.77 -11.41
CA ARG A 71 -3.02 9.35 -11.61
C ARG A 71 -2.88 7.86 -11.92
N LEU A 72 -3.63 7.01 -11.23
CA LEU A 72 -3.60 5.57 -11.52
C LEU A 72 -4.13 5.26 -12.92
N ARG A 73 -5.15 5.99 -13.41
CA ARG A 73 -5.60 5.86 -14.80
C ARG A 73 -4.53 6.29 -15.79
N GLU A 74 -3.83 7.39 -15.55
CA GLU A 74 -2.73 7.83 -16.41
C GLU A 74 -1.62 6.77 -16.50
N TYR A 75 -1.27 6.15 -15.37
CA TYR A 75 -0.31 5.05 -15.32
C TYR A 75 -0.78 3.83 -16.13
N HIS A 76 -2.05 3.47 -15.98
CA HIS A 76 -2.66 2.35 -16.70
C HIS A 76 -2.67 2.59 -18.22
N GLU A 77 -3.13 3.77 -18.63
CA GLU A 77 -3.22 4.18 -20.04
C GLU A 77 -1.84 4.29 -20.72
N ALA A 78 -0.82 4.68 -19.95
CA ALA A 78 0.56 4.71 -20.43
C ALA A 78 1.20 3.32 -20.54
N GLY A 79 0.52 2.24 -20.13
CA GLY A 79 1.05 0.88 -20.16
C GLY A 79 2.19 0.66 -19.17
N THR A 80 2.21 1.41 -18.05
CA THR A 80 3.24 1.25 -17.02
C THR A 80 3.18 -0.15 -16.38
N PRO A 81 4.31 -0.68 -15.88
CA PRO A 81 4.34 -1.94 -15.16
C PRO A 81 3.38 -1.93 -13.95
N ALA A 82 2.64 -3.02 -13.74
CA ALA A 82 1.64 -3.13 -12.67
C ALA A 82 2.23 -2.88 -11.26
N ASP A 83 3.50 -3.21 -11.04
CA ASP A 83 4.19 -2.99 -9.76
C ASP A 83 4.33 -1.51 -9.41
N GLU A 84 4.42 -0.61 -10.40
CA GLU A 84 4.47 0.83 -10.15
C GLU A 84 3.13 1.36 -9.65
N GLU A 85 2.03 0.98 -10.31
CA GLU A 85 0.68 1.32 -9.85
C GLU A 85 0.43 0.79 -8.43
N ARG A 86 0.88 -0.43 -8.16
CA ARG A 86 0.78 -1.06 -6.84
C ARG A 86 1.52 -0.26 -5.78
N LEU A 87 2.74 0.19 -6.06
CA LEU A 87 3.51 1.04 -5.15
C LEU A 87 2.78 2.36 -4.89
N LEU A 88 2.29 3.02 -5.93
CA LEU A 88 1.55 4.28 -5.78
C LEU A 88 0.30 4.12 -4.89
N ARG A 89 -0.43 3.01 -5.04
CA ARG A 89 -1.55 2.66 -4.17
C ARG A 89 -1.08 2.41 -2.74
N ALA A 90 -0.10 1.54 -2.54
CA ALA A 90 0.41 1.20 -1.22
C ALA A 90 0.91 2.43 -0.44
N ILE A 91 1.51 3.40 -1.13
CA ILE A 91 2.00 4.65 -0.53
C ILE A 91 0.87 5.61 -0.23
N ALA A 92 -0.01 5.91 -1.19
CA ALA A 92 -0.92 7.06 -1.11
C ALA A 92 -2.39 6.71 -0.80
N SER A 93 -2.82 5.47 -0.99
CA SER A 93 -4.21 5.07 -0.80
C SER A 93 -4.60 5.06 0.67
N PRO A 94 -5.78 5.59 1.05
CA PRO A 94 -6.34 5.39 2.39
C PRO A 94 -6.85 3.95 2.62
N ARG A 95 -6.91 3.13 1.56
CA ARG A 95 -7.42 1.75 1.57
C ARG A 95 -6.34 0.74 1.91
N GLN A 96 -5.55 1.01 2.95
CA GLN A 96 -4.33 0.27 3.24
C GLN A 96 -4.57 -1.24 3.42
N LEU A 97 -5.69 -1.63 4.04
CA LEU A 97 -6.03 -3.04 4.22
C LEU A 97 -6.33 -3.74 2.89
N GLU A 98 -7.01 -3.06 1.97
CA GLU A 98 -7.30 -3.57 0.63
C GLU A 98 -5.98 -3.91 -0.10
N GLU A 99 -4.98 -3.02 -0.02
CA GLU A 99 -3.67 -3.23 -0.66
C GLU A 99 -2.88 -4.38 -0.01
N VAL A 100 -2.91 -4.49 1.33
CA VAL A 100 -2.27 -5.61 2.05
C VAL A 100 -2.91 -6.94 1.67
N LEU A 101 -4.24 -7.03 1.64
CA LEU A 101 -4.95 -8.26 1.29
C LEU A 101 -4.77 -8.64 -0.17
N SER A 102 -4.75 -7.66 -1.07
CA SER A 102 -4.55 -7.91 -2.51
C SER A 102 -3.18 -8.51 -2.78
N ALA A 103 -2.13 -7.96 -2.15
CA ALA A 103 -0.80 -8.52 -2.19
C ALA A 103 -0.75 -9.94 -1.59
N PHE A 104 -1.36 -10.12 -0.42
CA PHE A 104 -1.40 -11.41 0.27
C PHE A 104 -2.05 -12.50 -0.59
N TRP A 105 -3.23 -12.23 -1.18
CA TRP A 105 -3.96 -13.20 -1.98
C TRP A 105 -3.25 -13.51 -3.30
N GLN A 106 -2.57 -12.54 -3.92
CA GLN A 106 -1.72 -12.79 -5.08
C GLN A 106 -0.60 -13.78 -4.76
N THR A 107 0.11 -13.56 -3.65
CA THR A 107 1.16 -14.47 -3.19
C THR A 107 0.59 -15.83 -2.83
N TRP A 108 -0.53 -15.87 -2.09
CA TRP A 108 -1.17 -17.11 -1.70
C TRP A 108 -1.52 -17.96 -2.92
N PHE A 109 -2.23 -17.43 -3.91
CA PHE A 109 -2.62 -18.23 -5.09
C PHE A 109 -1.45 -18.54 -6.04
N GLY A 110 -0.24 -18.03 -5.78
CA GLY A 110 0.96 -18.38 -6.56
C GLY A 110 0.86 -18.01 -8.04
N MET A 111 0.08 -16.97 -8.36
CA MET A 111 -0.38 -16.72 -9.71
C MET A 111 0.75 -16.14 -10.57
N ARG A 112 1.31 -16.97 -11.45
CA ARG A 112 1.99 -16.50 -12.66
C ARG A 112 0.92 -16.12 -13.68
N GLY A 113 0.63 -14.82 -13.85
CA GLY A 113 -0.12 -14.29 -15.01
C GLY A 113 -1.49 -13.64 -14.74
N VAL A 114 -2.04 -13.70 -13.52
CA VAL A 114 -3.25 -12.91 -13.16
C VAL A 114 -2.79 -11.53 -12.68
N LYS A 115 -3.42 -10.47 -13.18
CA LYS A 115 -3.04 -9.09 -12.85
C LYS A 115 -3.72 -8.67 -11.55
N GLU A 116 -3.05 -7.89 -10.70
CA GLU A 116 -3.61 -7.32 -9.47
C GLU A 116 -5.02 -6.70 -9.59
N PRO A 117 -5.39 -5.99 -10.69
CA PRO A 117 -6.74 -5.44 -10.86
C PRO A 117 -7.87 -6.46 -10.73
N ASP A 118 -7.61 -7.74 -11.04
CA ASP A 118 -8.61 -8.82 -10.99
C ASP A 118 -8.85 -9.32 -9.55
N VAL A 119 -7.92 -9.05 -8.62
CA VAL A 119 -7.98 -9.52 -7.22
C VAL A 119 -8.71 -8.50 -6.34
N ARG A 120 -8.36 -7.21 -6.48
CA ARG A 120 -8.75 -6.13 -5.57
C ARG A 120 -10.26 -6.06 -5.29
N PRO A 121 -11.17 -6.15 -6.29
CA PRO A 121 -12.61 -6.02 -6.05
C PRO A 121 -13.18 -7.12 -5.14
N HIS A 122 -12.47 -8.23 -4.97
CA HIS A 122 -12.99 -9.43 -4.33
C HIS A 122 -12.35 -9.73 -2.96
N VAL A 123 -11.35 -8.97 -2.51
CA VAL A 123 -10.59 -9.27 -1.28
C VAL A 123 -11.40 -9.15 0.01
N PHE A 124 -12.52 -8.44 -0.01
CA PHE A 124 -13.47 -8.36 1.11
C PHE A 124 -14.73 -9.20 0.92
N GLY A 125 -14.84 -9.88 -0.23
CA GLY A 125 -16.00 -10.71 -0.55
C GLY A 125 -15.89 -12.12 0.03
N ARG A 126 -16.62 -13.07 -0.58
CA ARG A 126 -16.52 -14.48 -0.22
C ARG A 126 -15.24 -15.09 -0.78
N TYR A 127 -14.54 -15.88 0.04
CA TYR A 127 -13.37 -16.63 -0.39
C TYR A 127 -13.65 -17.54 -1.58
N ALA A 128 -14.83 -18.17 -1.63
CA ALA A 128 -15.21 -19.02 -2.77
C ALA A 128 -15.17 -18.24 -4.10
N THR A 129 -15.69 -17.00 -4.13
CA THR A 129 -15.63 -16.13 -5.31
C THR A 129 -14.19 -15.80 -5.67
N LEU A 130 -13.38 -15.41 -4.68
CA LEU A 130 -11.97 -15.12 -4.88
C LEU A 130 -11.22 -16.34 -5.47
N ARG A 131 -11.46 -17.53 -4.91
CA ARG A 131 -10.88 -18.78 -5.39
C ARG A 131 -11.30 -19.09 -6.83
N THR A 132 -12.57 -18.91 -7.19
CA THR A 132 -13.04 -19.15 -8.57
C THR A 132 -12.38 -18.23 -9.58
N ILE A 133 -12.17 -16.96 -9.23
CA ILE A 133 -11.55 -15.98 -10.14
C ILE A 133 -10.04 -16.25 -10.29
N LEU A 134 -9.38 -16.61 -9.20
CA LEU A 134 -7.92 -16.69 -9.13
C LEU A 134 -7.34 -18.08 -9.41
N VAL A 135 -8.14 -19.14 -9.33
CA VAL A 135 -7.70 -20.51 -9.61
C VAL A 135 -8.08 -20.87 -11.05
N GLN A 136 -7.14 -20.65 -11.98
CA GLN A 136 -7.22 -21.14 -13.36
C GLN A 136 -6.76 -22.62 -13.49
N GLY A 137 -6.28 -23.24 -12.41
CA GLY A 137 -5.88 -24.64 -12.40
C GLY A 137 -5.62 -25.19 -11.00
N GLY A 138 -6.23 -26.35 -10.70
CA GLY A 138 -5.74 -27.35 -9.75
C GLY A 138 -5.40 -26.95 -8.30
N ASP A 139 -5.72 -25.76 -7.79
CA ASP A 139 -5.38 -25.41 -6.40
C ASP A 139 -6.12 -26.32 -5.40
N THR A 140 -5.37 -27.28 -4.84
CA THR A 140 -5.84 -28.31 -3.91
C THR A 140 -5.87 -27.85 -2.46
N ARG A 141 -5.42 -26.62 -2.16
CA ARG A 141 -5.37 -26.12 -0.78
C ARG A 141 -6.78 -25.91 -0.24
N SER A 142 -6.96 -26.30 1.03
CA SER A 142 -8.24 -26.18 1.71
C SER A 142 -8.53 -24.75 2.14
N GLU A 143 -9.81 -24.41 2.33
CA GLU A 143 -10.20 -23.12 2.91
C GLU A 143 -9.60 -22.91 4.31
N ARG A 144 -9.46 -24.01 5.08
CA ARG A 144 -8.83 -23.97 6.39
C ARG A 144 -7.34 -23.58 6.31
N ALA A 145 -6.64 -24.05 5.29
CA ALA A 145 -5.25 -23.63 5.05
C ALA A 145 -5.18 -22.14 4.69
N ALA A 146 -6.14 -21.65 3.88
CA ALA A 146 -6.23 -20.23 3.52
C ALA A 146 -6.50 -19.35 4.74
N LEU A 147 -7.47 -19.73 5.60
CA LEU A 147 -7.72 -19.04 6.87
C LEU A 147 -6.48 -19.04 7.77
N GLY A 148 -5.82 -20.19 7.91
CA GLY A 148 -4.60 -20.30 8.72
C GLY A 148 -3.46 -19.41 8.23
N ALA A 149 -3.31 -19.26 6.91
CA ALA A 149 -2.35 -18.34 6.31
C ALA A 149 -2.73 -16.88 6.53
N LEU A 150 -4.01 -16.53 6.34
CA LEU A 150 -4.53 -15.19 6.59
C LEU A 150 -4.36 -14.78 8.05
N LEU A 151 -4.60 -15.70 8.99
CA LEU A 151 -4.39 -15.46 10.42
C LEU A 151 -2.90 -15.15 10.72
N LYS A 152 -1.98 -15.95 10.18
CA LYS A 152 -0.53 -15.76 10.34
C LYS A 152 -0.01 -14.47 9.70
N GLN A 153 -0.73 -13.91 8.73
CA GLN A 153 -0.41 -12.60 8.14
C GLN A 153 -0.60 -11.45 9.14
N PHE A 154 -1.51 -11.59 10.11
CA PHE A 154 -1.89 -10.50 11.02
C PHE A 154 -1.56 -10.75 12.49
N VAL A 155 -1.39 -12.00 12.92
CA VAL A 155 -1.08 -12.35 14.32
C VAL A 155 0.19 -13.21 14.34
N SER A 156 1.16 -12.80 15.15
CA SER A 156 2.35 -13.61 15.41
C SER A 156 2.00 -14.69 16.43
N ALA A 157 2.30 -15.95 16.09
CA ALA A 157 2.01 -17.14 16.91
C ALA A 157 0.53 -17.24 17.37
N PRO A 158 -0.43 -17.35 16.43
CA PRO A 158 -1.86 -17.37 16.77
C PRO A 158 -2.24 -18.59 17.62
N SER A 159 -3.10 -18.37 18.62
CA SER A 159 -3.60 -19.41 19.49
C SER A 159 -4.60 -20.34 18.78
N ARG A 160 -4.70 -21.59 19.27
CA ARG A 160 -5.72 -22.54 18.80
C ARG A 160 -7.15 -22.04 19.05
N ALA A 161 -7.35 -21.28 20.12
CA ALA A 161 -8.65 -20.70 20.46
C ALA A 161 -9.07 -19.66 19.42
N LEU A 162 -8.16 -18.76 19.04
CA LEU A 162 -8.41 -17.77 17.99
C LEU A 162 -8.64 -18.45 16.63
N GLU A 163 -7.83 -19.45 16.27
CA GLU A 163 -8.04 -20.22 15.03
C GLU A 163 -9.43 -20.87 15.01
N HIS A 164 -9.85 -21.50 16.11
CA HIS A 164 -11.18 -22.12 16.20
C HIS A 164 -12.30 -21.08 16.10
N ALA A 165 -12.19 -19.95 16.80
CA ALA A 165 -13.19 -18.89 16.75
C ALA A 165 -13.35 -18.31 15.34
N LEU A 166 -12.23 -18.06 14.64
CA LEU A 166 -12.28 -17.55 13.26
C LEU A 166 -12.75 -18.60 12.27
N TRP A 167 -12.44 -19.88 12.48
CA TRP A 167 -12.99 -20.96 11.66
C TRP A 167 -14.50 -21.06 11.81
N ALA A 168 -15.03 -20.93 13.03
CA ALA A 168 -16.49 -20.89 13.25
C ALA A 168 -17.14 -19.67 12.55
N ALA A 169 -16.50 -18.50 12.60
CA ALA A 169 -16.97 -17.33 11.85
C ALA A 169 -16.92 -17.55 10.34
N TRP A 170 -15.87 -18.20 9.84
CA TRP A 170 -15.72 -18.53 8.43
C TRP A 170 -16.83 -19.46 7.95
N THR A 171 -17.09 -20.56 8.66
CA THR A 171 -18.15 -21.51 8.28
C THR A 171 -19.53 -20.89 8.38
N ALA A 172 -19.82 -20.13 9.43
CA ALA A 172 -21.11 -19.46 9.63
C ALA A 172 -21.43 -18.44 8.53
N THR A 173 -20.41 -17.83 7.91
CA THR A 173 -20.58 -16.77 6.90
C THR A 173 -20.33 -17.24 5.47
N GLY A 174 -19.99 -18.52 5.28
CA GLY A 174 -19.59 -19.05 3.97
C GLY A 174 -18.31 -18.40 3.44
N GLY A 175 -17.36 -18.11 4.33
CA GLY A 175 -16.07 -17.52 3.99
C GLY A 175 -16.15 -16.04 3.60
N ASP A 176 -17.09 -15.27 4.17
CA ASP A 176 -17.11 -13.80 4.02
C ASP A 176 -15.87 -13.21 4.70
N GLN A 177 -14.93 -12.74 3.90
CA GLN A 177 -13.65 -12.22 4.40
C GLN A 177 -13.84 -10.97 5.24
N ARG A 178 -14.80 -10.10 4.91
CA ARG A 178 -15.08 -8.90 5.72
C ARG A 178 -15.54 -9.28 7.11
N ALA A 179 -16.42 -10.29 7.24
CA ALA A 179 -16.90 -10.76 8.53
C ALA A 179 -15.77 -11.42 9.35
N VAL A 180 -14.94 -12.26 8.71
CA VAL A 180 -13.82 -12.94 9.36
C VAL A 180 -12.75 -11.95 9.83
N LEU A 181 -12.34 -11.01 8.97
CA LEU A 181 -11.36 -9.97 9.31
C LEU A 181 -11.89 -9.05 10.42
N ARG A 182 -13.20 -8.77 10.42
CA ARG A 182 -13.85 -8.03 11.51
C ARG A 182 -13.70 -8.75 12.85
N ALA A 183 -13.94 -10.06 12.89
CA ALA A 183 -13.78 -10.85 14.10
C ALA A 183 -12.31 -10.89 14.55
N LEU A 184 -11.38 -11.03 13.61
CA LEU A 184 -9.94 -11.03 13.89
C LEU A 184 -9.46 -9.71 14.49
N PHE A 185 -9.74 -8.57 13.85
CA PHE A 185 -9.21 -7.26 14.26
C PHE A 185 -9.85 -6.71 15.54
N ARG A 186 -10.95 -7.31 15.98
CA ARG A 186 -11.60 -7.02 17.27
C ARG A 186 -11.24 -8.02 18.36
N SER A 187 -10.46 -9.05 18.05
CA SER A 187 -10.07 -10.06 19.03
C SER A 187 -9.10 -9.48 20.08
N PRO A 188 -9.21 -9.88 21.36
CA PRO A 188 -8.26 -9.48 22.40
C PRO A 188 -6.83 -9.89 22.08
N GLU A 189 -6.63 -11.04 21.42
CA GLU A 189 -5.31 -11.54 21.06
C GLU A 189 -4.63 -10.67 19.99
N PHE A 190 -5.36 -10.21 18.98
CA PHE A 190 -4.83 -9.28 17.99
C PHE A 190 -4.44 -7.94 18.62
N LEU A 191 -5.27 -7.42 19.53
CA LEU A 191 -5.05 -6.13 20.21
C LEU A 191 -4.07 -6.21 21.39
N ALA A 192 -3.51 -7.38 21.68
CA ALA A 192 -2.65 -7.59 22.83
C ALA A 192 -1.32 -6.82 22.68
N PRO A 193 -0.75 -6.26 23.78
CA PRO A 193 0.54 -5.59 23.72
C PRO A 193 1.70 -6.44 23.18
N SER A 194 1.62 -7.77 23.32
CA SER A 194 2.58 -8.72 22.77
C SER A 194 2.62 -8.74 21.23
N GLN A 195 1.58 -8.25 20.57
CA GLN A 195 1.52 -8.14 19.11
C GLN A 195 2.13 -6.84 18.58
N HIS A 196 2.45 -5.86 19.43
CA HIS A 196 3.09 -4.63 19.00
C HIS A 196 4.51 -4.89 18.48
N GLY A 197 4.76 -4.65 17.19
CA GLY A 197 6.07 -4.88 16.59
C GLY A 197 6.51 -6.36 16.60
N SER A 198 5.57 -7.30 16.67
CA SER A 198 5.89 -8.73 16.75
C SER A 198 6.34 -9.32 15.40
N MET A 199 6.14 -8.61 14.29
CA MET A 199 6.55 -9.03 12.93
C MET A 199 7.68 -8.15 12.40
N ARG A 200 8.41 -8.63 11.37
CA ARG A 200 9.49 -7.89 10.69
C ARG A 200 9.06 -7.46 9.31
N LYS A 201 9.31 -6.19 8.96
CA LYS A 201 9.07 -5.67 7.61
C LYS A 201 9.98 -6.36 6.60
N ASP A 202 9.39 -6.87 5.53
CA ASP A 202 10.12 -7.19 4.30
C ASP A 202 10.52 -5.90 3.57
N ASP A 203 11.26 -6.03 2.47
CA ASP A 203 11.79 -4.86 1.75
C ASP A 203 10.66 -4.00 1.17
N TRP A 204 9.60 -4.64 0.66
CA TRP A 204 8.39 -3.94 0.22
C TRP A 204 7.76 -3.10 1.33
N ARG A 205 7.44 -3.70 2.49
CA ARG A 205 6.87 -2.96 3.63
C ARG A 205 7.81 -1.87 4.11
N PHE A 206 9.12 -2.12 4.12
CA PHE A 206 10.10 -1.11 4.53
C PHE A 206 10.06 0.12 3.61
N VAL A 207 10.14 -0.08 2.29
CA VAL A 207 10.11 1.02 1.30
C VAL A 207 8.81 1.80 1.36
N VAL A 208 7.66 1.12 1.37
CA VAL A 208 6.35 1.79 1.44
C VAL A 208 6.19 2.54 2.76
N SER A 209 6.57 1.92 3.89
CA SER A 209 6.50 2.56 5.20
C SER A 209 7.37 3.80 5.28
N ALA A 210 8.57 3.76 4.70
CA ALA A 210 9.51 4.88 4.69
C ALA A 210 8.96 6.07 3.90
N LEU A 211 8.36 5.82 2.74
CA LEU A 211 7.74 6.86 1.91
C LEU A 211 6.48 7.44 2.54
N ARG A 212 5.69 6.62 3.24
CA ARG A 212 4.54 7.10 4.02
C ARG A 212 5.00 8.01 5.16
N ALA A 213 6.02 7.61 5.89
CA ALA A 213 6.57 8.40 6.99
C ALA A 213 7.20 9.72 6.52
N SER A 214 7.81 9.73 5.32
CA SER A 214 8.53 10.91 4.80
C SER A 214 7.64 12.02 4.26
N SER A 215 6.37 11.74 3.95
CA SER A 215 5.45 12.63 3.22
C SER A 215 5.93 13.10 1.85
N VAL A 216 6.94 12.44 1.28
CA VAL A 216 7.43 12.78 -0.06
C VAL A 216 6.37 12.43 -1.10
N ALA A 217 6.03 13.38 -1.96
CA ALA A 217 5.09 13.16 -3.04
C ALA A 217 5.73 12.28 -4.13
N VAL A 218 5.24 11.04 -4.25
CA VAL A 218 5.70 10.11 -5.28
C VAL A 218 4.86 10.28 -6.55
N GLN A 219 5.47 10.86 -7.58
CA GLN A 219 4.94 11.00 -8.93
C GLN A 219 5.55 9.98 -9.91
N ASN A 220 6.70 9.41 -9.57
CA ASN A 220 7.38 8.37 -10.34
C ASN A 220 7.80 7.22 -9.42
N ALA A 221 7.25 6.03 -9.67
CA ALA A 221 7.50 4.83 -8.89
C ALA A 221 8.61 3.94 -9.48
N ALA A 222 9.09 4.19 -10.70
CA ALA A 222 10.12 3.38 -11.35
C ALA A 222 11.41 3.21 -10.50
N PRO A 223 11.97 4.27 -9.85
CA PRO A 223 13.15 4.10 -8.99
C PRO A 223 12.90 3.18 -7.79
N LEU A 224 11.65 3.10 -7.32
CA LEU A 224 11.26 2.26 -6.19
C LEU A 224 11.12 0.80 -6.62
N VAL A 225 10.57 0.55 -7.81
CA VAL A 225 10.54 -0.79 -8.41
C VAL A 225 11.95 -1.31 -8.60
N GLU A 226 12.86 -0.49 -9.12
CA GLU A 226 14.27 -0.86 -9.29
C GLU A 226 14.92 -1.22 -7.95
N ALA A 227 14.70 -0.41 -6.90
CA ALA A 227 15.20 -0.71 -5.56
C ALA A 227 14.68 -2.03 -4.98
N LEU A 228 13.47 -2.45 -5.39
CA LEU A 228 12.81 -3.67 -4.93
C LEU A 228 13.08 -4.90 -5.82
N ARG A 229 13.80 -4.75 -6.95
CA ARG A 229 14.12 -5.86 -7.84
C ARG A 229 15.00 -6.92 -7.19
N ARG A 230 15.82 -6.53 -6.21
CA ARG A 230 16.69 -7.43 -5.47
C ARG A 230 16.48 -7.28 -3.97
N PRO A 231 16.65 -8.36 -3.18
CA PRO A 231 16.67 -8.26 -1.73
C PRO A 231 17.70 -7.22 -1.28
N MET A 232 17.26 -6.24 -0.48
CA MET A 232 18.07 -5.11 -0.08
C MET A 232 19.01 -5.47 1.09
N GLY A 233 18.53 -6.32 2.00
CA GLY A 233 19.19 -6.58 3.28
C GLY A 233 19.39 -5.29 4.10
N THR A 234 20.16 -5.37 5.19
CA THR A 234 20.36 -4.23 6.09
C THR A 234 21.09 -3.07 5.40
N ALA A 235 22.15 -3.37 4.65
CA ALA A 235 22.96 -2.36 3.97
C ALA A 235 22.18 -1.65 2.85
N GLY A 236 21.41 -2.40 2.03
CA GLY A 236 20.58 -1.81 0.99
C GLY A 236 19.45 -0.94 1.56
N ARG A 237 18.83 -1.35 2.68
CA ARG A 237 17.84 -0.53 3.39
C ARG A 237 18.45 0.78 3.91
N ALA A 238 19.66 0.72 4.45
CA ALA A 238 20.36 1.92 4.90
C ALA A 238 20.70 2.86 3.73
N ALA A 239 21.19 2.33 2.62
CA ALA A 239 21.45 3.10 1.40
C ALA A 239 20.19 3.75 0.84
N PHE A 240 19.07 3.02 0.78
CA PHE A 240 17.78 3.56 0.38
C PHE A 240 17.31 4.69 1.30
N ALA A 241 17.41 4.51 2.62
CA ALA A 241 17.03 5.53 3.59
C ALA A 241 17.84 6.83 3.40
N GLN A 242 19.15 6.71 3.16
CA GLN A 242 20.02 7.85 2.83
C GLN A 242 19.59 8.55 1.53
N GLN A 243 19.36 7.79 0.46
CA GLN A 243 18.93 8.36 -0.82
C GLN A 243 17.57 9.08 -0.69
N LEU A 244 16.63 8.50 0.06
CA LEU A 244 15.34 9.11 0.34
C LEU A 244 15.49 10.41 1.14
N ALA A 245 16.23 10.38 2.25
CA ALA A 245 16.44 11.55 3.10
C ALA A 245 17.14 12.71 2.37
N GLN A 246 18.03 12.38 1.43
CA GLN A 246 18.78 13.36 0.64
C GLN A 246 18.04 13.80 -0.63
N GLY A 247 16.82 13.29 -0.89
CA GLY A 247 16.06 13.61 -2.10
C GLY A 247 16.72 13.13 -3.40
N ARG A 248 17.58 12.10 -3.33
CA ARG A 248 18.32 11.54 -4.48
C ARG A 248 17.51 10.56 -5.31
N LEU A 249 16.33 10.18 -4.84
CA LEU A 249 15.38 9.39 -5.61
C LEU A 249 14.54 10.33 -6.49
N ALA A 250 14.49 10.07 -7.79
CA ALA A 250 13.74 10.88 -8.76
C ALA A 250 12.23 10.62 -8.67
N LEU A 251 11.62 10.92 -7.51
CA LEU A 251 10.24 10.58 -7.18
C LEU A 251 9.24 11.65 -7.59
N ALA A 252 9.59 12.94 -7.58
CA ALA A 252 8.65 14.02 -7.91
C ALA A 252 8.69 14.46 -9.39
N ILE A 253 9.43 13.77 -10.25
CA ILE A 253 9.45 14.03 -11.69
C ILE A 253 8.51 13.01 -12.32
N ALA A 254 7.42 13.45 -12.97
CA ALA A 254 6.59 12.54 -13.75
C ALA A 254 7.47 11.84 -14.81
N PRO A 255 7.30 10.52 -15.03
CA PRO A 255 8.11 9.81 -16.01
C PRO A 255 7.99 10.51 -17.37
N PRO A 256 9.09 10.67 -18.13
CA PRO A 256 9.04 11.28 -19.44
C PRO A 256 8.05 10.49 -20.28
N ARG A 257 6.93 11.12 -20.64
CA ARG A 257 5.97 10.52 -21.57
C ARG A 257 6.69 10.43 -22.91
N LEU A 258 6.78 9.24 -23.49
CA LEU A 258 7.21 9.07 -24.87
C LEU A 258 6.13 9.69 -25.77
N HIS A 259 6.20 11.00 -25.96
CA HIS A 259 5.43 11.65 -27.01
C HIS A 259 6.01 11.20 -28.35
N ARG A 260 5.30 10.31 -29.04
CA ARG A 260 5.56 10.06 -30.46
C ARG A 260 5.17 11.34 -31.22
N TYR A 261 6.12 12.24 -31.42
CA TYR A 261 5.98 13.31 -32.40
C TYR A 261 6.43 12.78 -33.76
N ALA A 262 5.60 12.94 -34.78
CA ALA A 262 6.07 12.88 -36.15
C ALA A 262 6.89 14.14 -36.42
N SER A 263 8.22 14.03 -36.46
CA SER A 263 9.07 15.14 -36.88
C SER A 263 8.89 15.38 -38.38
N SER A 264 8.61 16.61 -38.78
CA SER A 264 8.54 17.04 -40.18
C SER A 264 9.90 17.48 -40.74
N ALA A 265 10.97 17.36 -39.95
CA ALA A 265 12.30 17.82 -40.36
C ALA A 265 12.93 16.84 -41.37
N PRO A 266 13.31 17.29 -42.58
CA PRO A 266 13.97 16.43 -43.55
C PRO A 266 15.38 16.04 -43.05
N PRO A 267 15.83 14.79 -43.26
CA PRO A 267 17.16 14.38 -42.82
C PRO A 267 18.24 15.11 -43.61
N VAL A 268 19.22 15.67 -42.90
CA VAL A 268 20.41 16.26 -43.51
C VAL A 268 21.26 15.13 -44.09
N ARG A 269 21.19 14.94 -45.40
CA ARG A 269 22.00 13.96 -46.13
C ARG A 269 23.40 14.56 -46.36
N ALA A 270 24.44 13.94 -45.81
CA ALA A 270 25.81 14.25 -46.21
C ALA A 270 25.96 13.89 -47.69
N MET A 271 26.20 14.90 -48.54
CA MET A 271 26.39 14.73 -49.98
C MET A 271 27.80 14.17 -50.24
N ALA A 272 27.89 12.86 -50.47
CA ALA A 272 28.99 12.25 -51.22
C ALA A 272 28.50 11.93 -52.63
N GLY A 273 29.28 12.31 -53.64
CA GLY A 273 28.80 12.57 -55.00
C GLY A 273 28.52 11.39 -55.93
N SER A 274 28.01 11.80 -57.10
CA SER A 274 27.92 11.15 -58.42
C SER A 274 26.59 10.48 -58.85
N ALA A 275 26.11 11.00 -59.99
CA ALA A 275 25.30 10.46 -61.10
C ALA A 275 23.99 9.68 -60.86
N ALA A 276 22.89 10.20 -61.46
CA ALA A 276 21.52 9.68 -61.50
C ALA A 276 21.36 8.48 -62.51
N PRO A 277 20.23 7.71 -62.55
CA PRO A 277 18.89 8.24 -62.82
C PRO A 277 17.74 7.69 -61.93
N GLN A 278 16.71 8.54 -61.84
CA GLN A 278 15.34 8.37 -61.37
C GLN A 278 14.88 6.94 -60.97
N ALA A 279 14.85 6.70 -59.66
CA ALA A 279 14.00 5.70 -59.02
C ALA A 279 13.31 6.39 -57.83
N GLY A 280 12.02 6.09 -57.63
CA GLY A 280 11.13 6.80 -56.71
C GLY A 280 11.75 7.10 -55.34
N VAL A 281 11.64 8.36 -54.93
CA VAL A 281 12.12 8.82 -53.62
C VAL A 281 11.24 8.19 -52.54
N ALA A 282 11.66 7.04 -52.03
CA ALA A 282 11.16 6.53 -50.76
C ALA A 282 11.58 7.54 -49.69
N GLN A 283 10.61 8.23 -49.07
CA GLN A 283 10.88 9.08 -47.91
C GLN A 283 11.55 8.23 -46.82
N PRO A 284 12.76 8.56 -46.35
CA PRO A 284 13.31 7.91 -45.17
C PRO A 284 12.41 8.23 -43.97
N GLY A 285 11.99 7.19 -43.25
CA GLY A 285 11.19 7.32 -42.03
C GLY A 285 11.93 8.13 -40.94
N PRO A 286 11.20 8.70 -39.97
CA PRO A 286 11.75 9.60 -38.98
C PRO A 286 12.85 8.93 -38.15
N VAL A 287 14.00 9.60 -38.01
CA VAL A 287 15.06 9.22 -37.08
C VAL A 287 14.73 9.80 -35.71
N LEU A 288 14.59 8.92 -34.72
CA LEU A 288 14.39 9.30 -33.31
C LEU A 288 15.75 9.65 -32.70
N ILE A 289 15.89 10.85 -32.13
CA ILE A 289 17.07 11.22 -31.33
C ILE A 289 16.61 11.58 -29.92
N GLU A 290 17.18 10.90 -28.93
CA GLU A 290 17.01 11.18 -27.51
C GLU A 290 18.28 11.85 -26.96
N ALA A 291 18.15 13.04 -26.36
CA ALA A 291 19.22 13.63 -25.56
C ALA A 291 18.63 14.47 -24.42
N PRO A 292 18.88 14.14 -23.14
CA PRO A 292 18.40 14.95 -22.02
C PRO A 292 19.48 15.93 -21.58
N THR A 293 19.25 17.23 -21.77
CA THR A 293 19.87 18.26 -20.91
C THR A 293 18.90 18.51 -19.73
N PRO A 294 19.34 18.46 -18.46
CA PRO A 294 18.42 18.60 -17.33
C PRO A 294 17.82 20.02 -17.31
N SER A 295 16.52 20.11 -17.59
CA SER A 295 15.76 21.37 -17.56
C SER A 295 15.62 21.92 -16.14
N ALA A 296 15.44 23.23 -15.98
CA ALA A 296 15.11 23.88 -14.70
C ALA A 296 13.89 23.24 -14.01
N ALA A 297 12.99 22.60 -14.77
CA ALA A 297 11.88 21.82 -14.24
C ALA A 297 12.33 20.54 -13.51
N ALA A 298 13.38 19.87 -13.98
CA ALA A 298 13.97 18.70 -13.33
C ALA A 298 14.66 19.10 -11.99
N MET A 299 15.34 20.24 -11.97
CA MET A 299 15.92 20.82 -10.76
C MET A 299 14.85 21.23 -9.72
N ALA A 300 13.75 21.87 -10.15
CA ALA A 300 12.64 22.26 -9.27
C ALA A 300 11.78 21.07 -8.78
N ALA A 301 11.79 19.96 -9.51
CA ALA A 301 11.17 18.71 -9.08
C ALA A 301 12.05 17.94 -8.08
N ALA A 302 13.38 18.02 -8.20
CA ALA A 302 14.29 17.47 -7.19
C ALA A 302 14.07 18.11 -5.80
N ALA A 303 13.82 19.42 -5.74
CA ALA A 303 13.49 20.13 -4.49
C ALA A 303 12.16 19.67 -3.84
N ARG A 304 11.22 19.09 -4.60
CA ARG A 304 9.96 18.51 -4.09
C ARG A 304 10.07 17.04 -3.68
N SER A 305 11.27 16.45 -3.82
CA SER A 305 11.53 15.04 -3.53
C SER A 305 12.21 14.82 -2.17
N GLN A 306 12.55 15.88 -1.43
CA GLN A 306 13.20 15.79 -0.13
C GLN A 306 12.18 15.83 1.02
N PRO A 307 12.32 14.98 2.06
CA PRO A 307 11.50 15.05 3.26
C PRO A 307 11.67 16.38 4.00
N LEU A 308 10.63 16.83 4.70
CA LEU A 308 10.67 18.07 5.50
C LEU A 308 11.70 18.01 6.63
N ASP A 309 11.88 16.84 7.24
CA ASP A 309 12.90 16.56 8.27
C ASP A 309 13.71 15.31 7.86
N PRO A 310 14.79 15.50 7.06
CA PRO A 310 15.67 14.41 6.66
C PRO A 310 16.36 13.70 7.83
N GLY A 311 16.73 14.45 8.88
CA GLY A 311 17.47 13.93 10.03
C GLY A 311 16.59 13.03 10.89
N GLY A 312 15.42 13.53 11.30
CA GLY A 312 14.44 12.74 12.05
C GLY A 312 13.92 11.54 11.26
N LEU A 313 13.79 11.65 9.93
CA LEU A 313 13.47 10.50 9.09
C LEU A 313 14.58 9.43 9.17
N LEU A 314 15.86 9.78 9.06
CA LEU A 314 16.95 8.80 9.16
C LEU A 314 16.99 8.12 10.53
N GLU A 315 16.85 8.88 11.61
CA GLU A 315 16.76 8.33 12.97
C GLU A 315 15.62 7.32 13.10
N LEU A 316 14.44 7.66 12.57
CA LEU A 316 13.30 6.76 12.52
C LEU A 316 13.61 5.48 11.72
N LEU A 317 14.09 5.62 10.48
CA LEU A 317 14.31 4.50 9.56
C LEU A 317 15.42 3.55 10.05
N TYR A 318 16.39 4.04 10.81
CA TYR A 318 17.46 3.25 11.41
C TYR A 318 17.06 2.60 12.73
N SER A 319 15.95 3.01 13.34
CA SER A 319 15.48 2.40 14.58
C SER A 319 15.09 0.93 14.36
N SER A 320 15.42 0.09 15.33
CA SER A 320 14.98 -1.31 15.35
C SER A 320 13.45 -1.45 15.42
N ALA A 321 12.78 -0.46 16.01
CA ALA A 321 11.32 -0.37 16.05
C ALA A 321 10.73 -0.21 14.65
N PHE A 322 11.34 0.61 13.79
CA PHE A 322 10.85 0.82 12.42
C PHE A 322 10.98 -0.42 11.54
N ALA A 323 11.97 -1.28 11.78
CA ALA A 323 12.10 -2.55 11.07
C ALA A 323 10.98 -3.57 11.41
N ARG A 324 10.13 -3.27 12.40
CA ARG A 324 9.10 -4.16 12.93
C ARG A 324 7.69 -3.58 12.75
N TYR A 325 6.67 -4.42 12.78
CA TYR A 325 5.26 -4.03 12.65
C TYR A 325 4.32 -5.01 13.38
#